data_AF-A0A819E962-F1
#
_entry.id   AF-A0A819E962-F1
#
_cell.length_a   1.000
_cell.length_b   1.000
_cell.length_c   1.000
_cell.angle_alpha   90.00
_cell.angle_beta   90.00
_cell.angle_gamma   90.00
#
_symmetry.space_group_name_H-M   'P 1'
#
loop_
_entity.id
_entity.type
_entity.pdbx_description
1 polymer ?
#
loop_
_entity_poly.entity_id
_entity_poly.type
_entity_poly.pdbx_seq_one_letter_code
_entity_poly.pdbx_strand_id
1 'polypeptide(L)'
;MYLQTIVNGQFVNTLCSISLNRLFAIIYPNKAFFRTKRWVAICMCIQLLYGLLIPLPQFASNITHCLLTGLEIGYQSYVLVINAIIPLIFLTVTHSIIFISVRRSTRRVHNTNSEHKESANTLNQRDVRLLKHMLFMLTTFLGGWIPMYIIAVVDWNGDGISYIALHTWWILPMLSFIINMCDLFMYNHELRLYITTKLRNHPSR
;
A
#
# COMPACT_ATOMS: atom_id res chain seq x y z
N MET A 1 3.97 0.10 -21.67
CA MET A 1 4.82 0.38 -20.47
C MET A 1 4.22 1.48 -19.57
N TYR A 2 3.89 2.66 -20.09
CA TYR A 2 3.33 3.78 -19.29
C TYR A 2 2.13 3.40 -18.39
N LEU A 3 1.08 2.78 -18.95
CA LEU A 3 -0.10 2.36 -18.18
C LEU A 3 0.26 1.36 -17.06
N GLN A 4 1.22 0.48 -17.33
CA GLN A 4 1.68 -0.48 -16.35
C GLN A 4 2.42 0.20 -15.19
N THR A 5 3.27 1.20 -15.49
CA THR A 5 3.93 2.00 -14.45
C THR A 5 2.92 2.75 -13.60
N ILE A 6 1.85 3.31 -14.20
CA ILE A 6 0.74 3.92 -13.46
C ILE A 6 0.12 2.90 -12.51
N VAL A 7 -0.38 1.77 -13.04
CA VAL A 7 -1.10 0.77 -12.24
C VAL A 7 -0.23 0.26 -11.09
N ASN A 8 1.04 0.00 -11.37
CA ASN A 8 2.01 -0.48 -10.39
C ASN A 8 2.26 0.57 -9.29
N GLY A 9 2.53 1.82 -9.67
CA GLY A 9 2.75 2.91 -8.73
C GLY A 9 1.51 3.22 -7.88
N GLN A 10 0.31 3.13 -8.46
CA GLN A 10 -0.94 3.40 -7.74
C GLN A 10 -1.17 2.46 -6.55
N PHE A 11 -0.75 1.19 -6.67
CA PHE A 11 -0.88 0.25 -5.56
C PHE A 11 -0.03 0.68 -4.35
N VAL A 12 1.24 0.99 -4.59
CA VAL A 12 2.17 1.41 -3.53
C VAL A 12 1.72 2.74 -2.91
N ASN A 13 1.30 3.69 -3.75
CA ASN A 13 0.78 4.97 -3.30
C ASN A 13 -0.49 4.82 -2.46
N THR A 14 -1.34 3.84 -2.78
CA THR A 14 -2.52 3.51 -1.97
C THR A 14 -2.14 2.99 -0.59
N LEU A 15 -1.13 2.12 -0.50
CA LEU A 15 -0.61 1.68 0.80
C LEU A 15 -0.04 2.86 1.60
N CYS A 16 0.72 3.76 0.97
CA CYS A 16 1.25 4.96 1.62
C CYS A 16 0.13 5.87 2.14
N SER A 17 -0.89 6.10 1.32
CA SER A 17 -2.07 6.92 1.67
C SER A 17 -2.85 6.33 2.85
N ILE A 18 -3.07 5.02 2.86
CA ILE A 18 -3.70 4.31 3.98
C ILE A 18 -2.84 4.45 5.25
N SER A 19 -1.53 4.26 5.15
CA SER A 19 -0.59 4.41 6.27
C SER A 19 -0.56 5.84 6.81
N LEU A 20 -0.60 6.85 5.95
CA LEU A 20 -0.63 8.25 6.35
C LEU A 20 -1.95 8.61 7.06
N ASN A 21 -3.08 8.19 6.47
CA ASN A 21 -4.40 8.39 7.08
C ASN A 21 -4.47 7.77 8.49
N ARG A 22 -3.91 6.57 8.63
CA ARG A 22 -3.79 5.86 9.91
C ARG A 22 -2.91 6.57 10.91
N LEU A 23 -1.75 7.04 10.47
CA LEU A 23 -0.81 7.78 11.29
C LEU A 23 -1.50 9.01 11.91
N PHE A 24 -2.18 9.81 11.10
CA PHE A 24 -2.88 10.99 11.59
C PHE A 24 -4.06 10.65 12.50
N ALA A 25 -4.82 9.61 12.19
CA ALA A 25 -5.91 9.16 13.06
C ALA A 25 -5.43 8.72 14.45
N ILE A 26 -4.22 8.14 14.56
CA ILE A 26 -3.63 7.66 15.81
C ILE A 26 -2.93 8.78 16.58
N ILE A 27 -2.17 9.64 15.91
CA ILE A 27 -1.44 10.75 16.55
C ILE A 27 -2.40 11.85 17.02
N TYR A 28 -3.47 12.12 16.27
CA TYR A 28 -4.43 13.19 16.56
C TYR A 28 -5.83 12.66 16.86
N PRO A 29 -6.03 11.87 17.94
CA PRO A 29 -7.32 11.26 18.25
C PRO A 29 -8.44 12.28 18.48
N ASN A 30 -8.10 13.48 18.98
CA ASN A 30 -9.04 14.56 19.29
C ASN A 30 -9.44 15.40 18.06
N LYS A 31 -8.80 15.20 16.91
CA LYS A 31 -9.10 15.94 15.68
C LYS A 31 -10.02 15.10 14.80
N ALA A 32 -11.33 15.31 14.94
CA ALA A 32 -12.35 14.58 14.18
C ALA A 32 -12.14 14.66 12.65
N PHE A 33 -11.53 15.74 12.14
CA PHE A 33 -11.23 15.96 10.73
C PHE A 33 -10.53 14.75 10.06
N PHE A 34 -9.49 14.20 10.69
CA PHE A 34 -8.70 13.08 10.12
C PHE A 34 -9.47 11.76 10.08
N ARG A 35 -10.64 11.68 10.73
CA ARG A 35 -11.52 10.50 10.71
C ARG A 35 -12.71 10.68 9.77
N THR A 36 -12.82 11.84 9.11
CA THR A 36 -13.92 12.12 8.19
C THR A 36 -13.70 11.46 6.83
N LYS A 37 -14.81 11.12 6.15
CA LYS A 37 -14.78 10.64 4.76
C LYS A 37 -14.14 11.65 3.79
N ARG A 38 -14.24 12.95 4.11
CA ARG A 38 -13.65 14.03 3.31
C ARG A 38 -12.13 13.96 3.29
N TRP A 39 -11.50 13.71 4.43
CA TRP A 39 -10.04 13.55 4.51
C TRP A 39 -9.57 12.36 3.69
N VAL A 40 -10.25 11.22 3.79
CA VAL A 40 -9.96 10.02 2.99
C VAL A 40 -10.08 10.32 1.49
N ALA A 41 -11.11 11.03 1.06
CA ALA A 41 -11.28 11.44 -0.33
C ALA A 41 -10.15 12.35 -0.82
N ILE A 42 -9.70 13.30 0.01
CA ILE A 42 -8.54 14.15 -0.31
C ILE A 42 -7.28 13.30 -0.50
N CYS A 43 -7.01 12.36 0.40
CA CYS A 43 -5.87 11.44 0.25
C CYS A 43 -5.97 10.60 -1.04
N MET A 44 -7.17 10.13 -1.40
CA MET A 44 -7.43 9.41 -2.65
C MET A 44 -7.22 10.28 -3.90
N CYS A 45 -7.60 11.56 -3.88
CA CYS A 45 -7.35 12.46 -5.00
C CYS A 45 -5.85 12.77 -5.15
N ILE A 46 -5.15 13.02 -4.04
CA ILE A 46 -3.72 13.33 -4.05
C ILE A 46 -2.91 12.15 -4.58
N GLN A 47 -3.18 10.91 -4.12
CA GLN A 47 -2.46 9.73 -4.61
C GLN A 47 -2.70 9.50 -6.12
N LEU A 48 -3.92 9.77 -6.61
CA LEU A 48 -4.25 9.61 -8.02
C LEU A 48 -3.48 10.62 -8.87
N LEU A 49 -3.50 11.89 -8.48
CA LEU A 49 -2.72 12.94 -9.14
C LEU A 49 -1.22 12.61 -9.12
N TYR A 50 -0.69 12.17 -7.99
CA TYR A 50 0.71 11.79 -7.86
C TYR A 50 1.06 10.65 -8.82
N GLY A 51 0.31 9.53 -8.81
CA GLY A 51 0.61 8.40 -9.69
C GLY A 51 0.36 8.67 -11.19
N LEU A 52 -0.38 9.72 -11.56
CA LEU A 52 -0.49 10.19 -12.96
C LEU A 52 0.69 11.08 -13.37
N LEU A 53 1.19 11.91 -12.46
CA LEU A 53 2.31 12.84 -12.73
C LEU A 53 3.65 12.13 -12.84
N ILE A 54 3.88 11.10 -12.03
CA ILE A 54 5.16 10.37 -11.92
C ILE A 54 5.64 9.78 -13.27
N PRO A 55 4.80 9.08 -14.04
CA PRO A 55 5.23 8.54 -15.33
C PRO A 55 5.13 9.54 -16.49
N LEU A 56 4.66 10.78 -16.25
CA LEU A 56 4.48 11.80 -17.29
C LEU A 56 5.76 12.09 -18.12
N PRO A 57 6.98 12.12 -17.52
CA PRO A 57 8.21 12.28 -18.29
C PRO A 57 8.41 11.19 -19.36
N GLN A 58 7.96 9.95 -19.10
CA GLN A 58 8.02 8.85 -20.07
C GLN A 58 7.09 9.08 -21.26
N PHE A 59 5.93 9.69 -21.02
CA PHE A 59 5.00 10.03 -22.09
C PHE A 59 5.59 11.12 -22.99
N ALA A 60 6.22 12.14 -22.39
CA ALA A 60 6.89 13.21 -23.12
C ALA A 60 8.10 12.70 -23.93
N SER A 61 8.94 11.85 -23.33
CA SER A 61 10.09 11.23 -24.02
C SER A 61 9.65 10.34 -25.17
N ASN A 62 8.54 9.60 -25.01
CA ASN A 62 8.02 8.74 -26.07
C ASN A 62 7.59 9.50 -27.33
N ILE A 63 7.21 10.76 -27.19
CA ILE A 63 6.84 11.65 -28.30
C ILE A 63 8.10 12.25 -28.98
N THR A 64 9.22 12.34 -28.26
CA THR A 64 10.47 12.99 -28.70
C THR A 64 11.60 12.01 -29.04
N HIS A 65 11.24 10.74 -29.26
CA HIS A 65 12.05 9.50 -29.19
C HIS A 65 13.29 9.34 -30.09
N CYS A 66 13.88 10.38 -30.65
CA CYS A 66 14.99 10.23 -31.61
C CYS A 66 16.40 10.52 -31.07
N LEU A 67 16.59 10.98 -29.82
CA LEU A 67 17.84 11.71 -29.52
C LEU A 67 18.75 11.29 -28.36
N LEU A 68 18.36 10.49 -27.36
CA LEU A 68 19.31 10.15 -26.28
C LEU A 68 19.05 8.80 -25.58
N THR A 69 19.84 7.79 -25.93
CA THR A 69 19.96 6.48 -25.25
C THR A 69 20.47 6.59 -23.80
N GLY A 70 21.17 7.66 -23.43
CA GLY A 70 21.59 7.92 -22.04
C GLY A 70 20.43 8.27 -21.08
N LEU A 71 19.26 8.62 -21.60
CA LEU A 71 18.09 9.00 -20.79
C LEU A 71 17.35 7.77 -20.22
N GLU A 72 17.50 6.59 -20.84
CA GLU A 72 16.74 5.38 -20.47
C GLU A 72 17.15 4.81 -19.11
N ILE A 73 18.46 4.72 -18.84
CA ILE A 73 18.99 4.24 -17.56
C ILE A 73 18.63 5.22 -16.42
N GLY A 74 18.70 6.52 -16.70
CA GLY A 74 18.30 7.57 -15.75
C GLY A 74 16.80 7.49 -15.40
N TYR A 75 15.95 7.25 -16.41
CA TYR A 75 14.51 7.09 -16.20
C TYR A 75 14.17 5.82 -15.40
N GLN A 76 14.79 4.69 -15.74
CA GLN A 76 14.63 3.43 -15.02
C GLN A 76 15.01 3.55 -13.54
N SER A 77 16.14 4.21 -13.26
CA SER A 77 16.59 4.52 -11.89
C SER A 77 15.61 5.46 -11.18
N TYR A 78 15.12 6.50 -11.86
CA TYR A 78 14.12 7.42 -11.31
C TYR A 78 12.82 6.69 -10.91
N VAL A 79 12.29 5.83 -11.78
CA VAL A 79 11.08 5.05 -11.51
C VAL A 79 11.27 4.12 -10.32
N LEU A 80 12.43 3.46 -10.21
CA LEU A 80 12.73 2.56 -9.10
C LEU A 80 12.84 3.32 -7.77
N VAL A 81 13.54 4.44 -7.75
CA VAL A 81 13.68 5.25 -6.52
C VAL A 81 12.32 5.76 -6.04
N ILE A 82 11.53 6.28 -6.97
CA ILE A 82 10.28 6.97 -6.66
C ILE A 82 9.12 5.99 -6.37
N ASN A 83 9.02 4.85 -7.07
CA ASN A 83 7.93 3.90 -6.86
C ASN A 83 8.27 2.75 -5.90
N ALA A 84 9.56 2.46 -5.67
CA ALA A 84 9.97 1.38 -4.78
C ALA A 84 10.62 1.91 -3.50
N ILE A 85 11.75 2.62 -3.62
CA ILE A 85 12.60 2.95 -2.46
C ILE A 85 11.91 3.96 -1.53
N ILE A 86 11.47 5.11 -2.06
CA ILE A 86 10.85 6.16 -1.25
C ILE A 86 9.57 5.65 -0.56
N PRO A 87 8.62 4.98 -1.25
CA PRO A 87 7.44 4.44 -0.61
C PRO A 87 7.77 3.37 0.44
N LEU A 88 8.77 2.52 0.21
CA LEU A 88 9.19 1.51 1.18
C LEU A 88 9.76 2.15 2.46
N ILE A 89 10.60 3.18 2.33
CA ILE A 89 11.09 3.96 3.46
C ILE A 89 9.92 4.64 4.18
N PHE A 90 9.03 5.28 3.44
CA PHE A 90 7.86 5.95 4.01
C PHE A 90 6.96 4.97 4.79
N LEU A 91 6.67 3.81 4.20
CA LEU A 91 5.85 2.77 4.81
C LEU A 91 6.51 2.22 6.06
N THR A 92 7.80 1.87 6.01
CA THR A 92 8.52 1.33 7.18
C THR A 92 8.57 2.32 8.34
N VAL A 93 8.87 3.60 8.06
CA VAL A 93 8.85 4.67 9.08
C VAL A 93 7.45 4.84 9.66
N THR A 94 6.43 4.96 8.81
CA THR A 94 5.05 5.20 9.24
C THR A 94 4.51 4.04 10.09
N HIS A 95 4.74 2.80 9.66
CA HIS A 95 4.34 1.61 10.42
C HIS A 95 5.10 1.50 11.74
N SER A 96 6.38 1.87 11.78
CA SER A 96 7.16 1.89 13.02
C SER A 96 6.59 2.90 14.02
N ILE A 97 6.24 4.11 13.57
CA ILE A 97 5.61 5.13 14.43
C ILE A 97 4.24 4.66 14.93
N ILE A 98 3.42 4.07 14.06
CA ILE A 98 2.11 3.52 14.44
C ILE A 98 2.30 2.42 15.49
N PHE A 99 3.22 1.48 15.28
CA PHE A 99 3.51 0.39 16.20
C PHE A 99 3.93 0.92 17.59
N ILE A 100 4.87 1.87 17.62
CA ILE A 100 5.31 2.51 18.87
C ILE A 100 4.13 3.21 19.57
N SER A 101 3.30 3.93 18.82
CA SER A 101 2.15 4.66 19.36
C SER A 101 1.11 3.72 19.96
N VAL A 102 0.75 2.64 19.26
CA VAL A 102 -0.20 1.62 19.74
C VAL A 102 0.37 0.91 20.98
N ARG A 103 1.66 0.58 21.00
CA ARG A 103 2.31 -0.06 22.16
C ARG A 103 2.32 0.86 23.37
N ARG A 104 2.59 2.16 23.18
CA ARG A 104 2.52 3.18 24.25
C ARG A 104 1.10 3.34 24.80
N SER A 105 0.08 3.39 23.93
CA SER A 105 -1.32 3.45 24.34
C SER A 105 -1.75 2.21 25.11
N THR A 106 -1.37 1.01 24.64
CA THR A 106 -1.64 -0.26 25.34
C THR A 106 -1.04 -0.27 26.74
N ARG A 107 0.21 0.18 26.89
CA ARG A 107 0.89 0.23 28.19
C ARG A 107 0.22 1.22 29.16
N ARG A 108 -0.30 2.35 28.68
CA ARG A 108 -0.97 3.35 29.51
C ARG A 108 -2.32 2.86 30.05
N VAL A 109 -3.11 2.19 29.21
CA VAL A 109 -4.43 1.66 29.60
C VAL A 109 -4.32 0.54 30.64
N HIS A 110 -3.24 -0.25 30.60
CA HIS A 110 -3.00 -1.29 31.60
C HIS A 110 -2.77 -0.73 33.01
N ASN A 111 -2.24 0.50 33.11
CA ASN A 111 -1.91 1.15 34.39
C ASN A 111 -3.06 2.00 34.97
N THR A 112 -4.18 2.18 34.27
CA THR A 112 -5.32 2.99 34.75
C THR A 112 -6.44 2.08 35.29
N ASN A 113 -6.96 2.44 36.47
CA ASN A 113 -7.90 1.65 37.28
C ASN A 113 -9.24 1.34 36.59
N SER A 114 -9.92 0.34 37.14
CA SER A 114 -10.80 -0.64 36.49
C SER A 114 -12.14 -0.18 35.90
N GLU A 115 -12.56 1.09 36.05
CA GLU A 115 -13.92 1.52 35.69
C GLU A 115 -14.10 2.01 34.24
N HIS A 116 -13.01 2.25 33.50
CA HIS A 116 -13.05 2.61 32.06
C HIS A 116 -12.34 1.57 31.16
N LYS A 117 -12.09 0.37 31.69
CA LYS A 117 -11.31 -0.66 30.98
C LYS A 117 -12.03 -1.21 29.74
N GLU A 118 -13.35 -1.42 29.75
CA GLU A 118 -14.01 -2.12 28.64
C GLU A 118 -14.01 -1.35 27.32
N SER A 119 -14.31 -0.04 27.34
CA SER A 119 -14.33 0.79 26.12
C SER A 119 -12.93 1.07 25.58
N ALA A 120 -11.94 1.28 26.46
CA ALA A 120 -10.55 1.49 26.05
C ALA A 120 -9.90 0.21 25.51
N ASN A 121 -10.24 -0.95 26.06
CA ASN A 121 -9.66 -2.23 25.66
C ASN A 121 -10.20 -2.69 24.29
N THR A 122 -11.49 -2.45 23.99
CA THR A 122 -12.08 -2.76 22.67
C THR A 122 -11.51 -1.90 21.54
N LEU A 123 -11.32 -0.59 21.78
CA LEU A 123 -10.65 0.30 20.81
C LEU A 123 -9.20 -0.13 20.56
N ASN A 124 -8.46 -0.46 21.61
CA ASN A 124 -7.07 -0.88 21.49
C ASN A 124 -6.91 -2.23 20.75
N GLN A 125 -7.80 -3.19 21.00
CA GLN A 125 -7.83 -4.46 20.25
C GLN A 125 -8.12 -4.24 18.76
N ARG A 126 -9.02 -3.29 18.44
CA ARG A 126 -9.31 -2.92 17.05
C ARG A 126 -8.06 -2.37 16.37
N ASP A 127 -7.34 -1.46 17.02
CA ASP A 127 -6.14 -0.84 16.46
C ASP A 127 -4.99 -1.84 16.28
N VAL A 128 -4.80 -2.76 17.23
CA VAL A 128 -3.81 -3.85 17.12
C VAL A 128 -4.16 -4.80 15.96
N ARG A 129 -5.42 -5.20 15.85
CA ARG A 129 -5.87 -6.09 14.76
C ARG A 129 -5.65 -5.42 13.40
N LEU A 130 -5.96 -4.13 13.31
CA LEU A 130 -5.76 -3.38 12.09
C LEU A 130 -4.29 -3.18 11.75
N LEU A 131 -3.42 -2.97 12.76
CA LEU A 131 -1.98 -2.90 12.57
C LEU A 131 -1.41 -4.22 12.03
N LYS A 132 -1.87 -5.36 12.56
CA LYS A 132 -1.49 -6.69 12.04
C LYS A 132 -1.87 -6.84 10.56
N HIS A 133 -3.08 -6.44 10.19
CA HIS A 133 -3.54 -6.46 8.80
C HIS A 133 -2.69 -5.56 7.89
N MET A 134 -2.36 -4.34 8.33
CA MET A 134 -1.48 -3.45 7.55
C MET A 134 -0.07 -4.00 7.39
N LEU A 135 0.49 -4.61 8.44
CA LEU A 135 1.78 -5.28 8.37
C LEU A 135 1.74 -6.45 7.39
N PHE A 136 0.67 -7.25 7.43
CA PHE A 136 0.47 -8.36 6.51
C PHE A 136 0.41 -7.90 5.05
N MET A 137 -0.36 -6.84 4.75
CA MET A 137 -0.42 -6.25 3.41
C MET A 137 0.95 -5.76 2.94
N LEU A 138 1.72 -5.11 3.83
CA LEU A 138 3.08 -4.66 3.54
C LEU A 138 4.00 -5.85 3.25
N THR A 139 4.00 -6.90 4.07
CA THR A 139 4.86 -8.08 3.85
C THR A 139 4.53 -8.81 2.56
N THR A 140 3.24 -8.93 2.24
CA THR A 140 2.77 -9.54 0.99
C THR A 140 3.17 -8.70 -0.23
N PHE A 141 3.12 -7.37 -0.10
CA PHE A 141 3.62 -6.45 -1.12
C PHE A 141 5.15 -6.61 -1.32
N LEU A 142 5.94 -6.56 -0.25
CA LEU A 142 7.39 -6.70 -0.34
C LEU A 142 7.80 -8.05 -0.94
N GLY A 143 7.17 -9.15 -0.51
CA GLY A 143 7.44 -10.49 -1.06
C GLY A 143 7.11 -10.63 -2.53
N GLY A 144 6.05 -9.96 -3.01
CA GLY A 144 5.66 -9.98 -4.42
C GLY A 144 6.55 -9.10 -5.31
N TRP A 145 6.99 -7.96 -4.81
CA TRP A 145 7.56 -6.89 -5.64
C TRP A 145 9.08 -6.77 -5.56
N ILE A 146 9.70 -7.08 -4.41
CA ILE A 146 11.17 -7.05 -4.28
C ILE A 146 11.86 -7.92 -5.33
N PRO A 147 11.43 -9.18 -5.59
CA PRO A 147 12.09 -10.00 -6.60
C PRO A 147 12.05 -9.37 -7.99
N MET A 148 10.95 -8.71 -8.34
CA MET A 148 10.81 -8.01 -9.62
C MET A 148 11.79 -6.83 -9.73
N TYR A 149 11.97 -6.05 -8.67
CA TYR A 149 12.97 -4.97 -8.64
C TYR A 149 14.41 -5.48 -8.71
N ILE A 150 14.72 -6.59 -8.04
CA ILE A 150 16.06 -7.20 -8.10
C ILE A 150 16.38 -7.62 -9.54
N ILE A 151 15.43 -8.28 -10.21
CA ILE A 151 15.62 -8.73 -11.59
C ILE A 151 15.77 -7.57 -12.55
N ALA A 152 14.99 -6.50 -12.38
CA ALA A 152 15.15 -5.30 -13.19
C ALA A 152 16.58 -4.73 -13.06
N VAL A 153 17.14 -4.68 -11.85
CA VAL A 153 18.51 -4.22 -11.62
C VAL A 153 19.56 -5.17 -12.20
N VAL A 154 19.36 -6.48 -12.10
CA VAL A 154 20.29 -7.48 -12.66
C VAL A 154 20.29 -7.43 -14.19
N ASP A 155 19.11 -7.29 -14.81
CA ASP A 155 18.97 -7.16 -16.26
C ASP A 155 19.69 -5.90 -16.79
N TRP A 156 19.66 -4.79 -16.03
CA TRP A 156 20.40 -3.56 -16.39
C TRP A 156 21.92 -3.75 -16.40
N ASN A 157 22.45 -4.68 -15.62
CA ASN A 157 23.89 -4.95 -15.57
C ASN A 157 24.36 -5.83 -16.74
N GLY A 158 23.46 -6.27 -17.62
CA GLY A 158 23.79 -7.08 -18.79
C GLY A 158 24.02 -8.57 -18.50
N ASP A 159 23.76 -9.00 -17.26
CA ASP A 159 23.75 -10.41 -16.89
C ASP A 159 22.52 -11.04 -17.54
N GLY A 160 22.69 -11.75 -18.66
CA GLY A 160 21.60 -12.32 -19.45
C GLY A 160 20.69 -13.23 -18.60
N ILE A 161 19.54 -12.71 -18.18
CA ILE A 161 18.55 -13.48 -17.43
C ILE A 161 17.74 -14.34 -18.39
N SER A 162 17.53 -15.61 -18.03
CA SER A 162 16.66 -16.50 -18.81
C SER A 162 15.25 -15.92 -18.92
N TYR A 163 14.69 -15.91 -20.13
CA TYR A 163 13.33 -15.46 -20.43
C TYR A 163 12.26 -16.15 -19.56
N ILE A 164 12.47 -17.44 -19.25
CA ILE A 164 11.58 -18.24 -18.39
C ILE A 164 11.63 -17.73 -16.95
N ALA A 165 12.83 -17.40 -16.45
CA ALA A 165 12.98 -16.80 -15.14
C ALA A 165 12.20 -15.48 -15.09
N LEU A 166 12.44 -14.59 -16.07
CA LEU A 166 11.75 -13.30 -16.14
C LEU A 166 10.22 -13.48 -16.08
N HIS A 167 9.62 -14.37 -16.88
CA HIS A 167 8.18 -14.61 -16.85
C HIS A 167 7.66 -15.16 -15.51
N THR A 168 8.41 -16.06 -14.88
CA THR A 168 8.02 -16.66 -13.59
C THR A 168 7.93 -15.59 -12.50
N TRP A 169 8.85 -14.63 -12.49
CA TRP A 169 8.90 -13.58 -11.49
C TRP A 169 7.83 -12.50 -11.67
N TRP A 170 7.25 -12.36 -12.86
CA TRP A 170 6.12 -11.45 -13.11
C TRP A 170 4.80 -11.94 -12.52
N ILE A 171 4.68 -13.23 -12.19
CA ILE A 171 3.49 -13.82 -11.57
C ILE A 171 3.38 -13.38 -10.09
N LEU A 172 4.50 -13.13 -9.41
CA LEU A 172 4.55 -12.81 -7.98
C LEU A 172 3.81 -11.51 -7.60
N PRO A 173 4.00 -10.37 -8.31
CA PRO A 173 3.19 -9.18 -8.08
C PRO A 173 1.68 -9.44 -8.23
N MET A 174 1.28 -10.23 -9.23
CA MET A 174 -0.13 -10.57 -9.46
C MET A 174 -0.71 -11.40 -8.32
N LEU A 175 0.04 -12.41 -7.84
CA LEU A 175 -0.34 -13.19 -6.67
C LEU A 175 -0.45 -12.31 -5.42
N SER A 176 0.48 -11.38 -5.23
CA SER A 176 0.44 -10.40 -4.12
C SER A 176 -0.84 -9.57 -4.14
N PHE A 177 -1.29 -9.12 -5.32
CA PHE A 177 -2.58 -8.42 -5.46
C PHE A 177 -3.77 -9.29 -5.06
N ILE A 178 -3.82 -10.53 -5.55
CA ILE A 178 -4.91 -11.47 -5.25
C ILE A 178 -4.97 -11.74 -3.75
N ILE A 179 -3.82 -12.00 -3.12
CA ILE A 179 -3.72 -12.23 -1.67
C ILE A 179 -4.24 -11.02 -0.90
N ASN A 180 -3.84 -9.80 -1.29
CA ASN A 180 -4.32 -8.57 -0.63
C ASN A 180 -5.82 -8.35 -0.81
N MET A 181 -6.40 -8.67 -1.98
CA MET A 181 -7.85 -8.62 -2.18
C MET A 181 -8.59 -9.64 -1.31
N CYS A 182 -8.09 -10.88 -1.26
CA CYS A 182 -8.66 -11.93 -0.42
C CYS A 182 -8.57 -11.56 1.06
N ASP A 183 -7.43 -11.03 1.51
CA ASP A 183 -7.23 -10.58 2.89
C ASP A 183 -8.19 -9.43 3.25
N LEU A 184 -8.34 -8.42 2.39
CA LEU A 184 -9.29 -7.33 2.61
C LEU A 184 -10.73 -7.84 2.72
N PHE A 185 -11.12 -8.77 1.86
CA PHE A 185 -12.45 -9.40 1.88
C PHE A 185 -12.67 -10.19 3.18
N MET A 186 -11.68 -10.98 3.61
CA MET A 186 -11.75 -11.77 4.84
C MET A 186 -11.76 -10.92 6.10
N TYR A 187 -11.02 -9.81 6.08
CA TYR A 187 -10.91 -8.90 7.21
C TYR A 187 -12.15 -8.03 7.41
N ASN A 188 -12.83 -7.65 6.33
CA ASN A 188 -14.01 -6.77 6.37
C ASN A 188 -15.30 -7.57 6.68
N HIS A 189 -15.58 -7.75 7.97
CA HIS A 189 -16.80 -8.43 8.44
C HIS A 189 -18.11 -7.79 7.93
N GLU A 190 -18.18 -6.46 7.89
CA GLU A 190 -19.37 -5.74 7.42
C GLU A 190 -19.62 -5.99 5.94
N LEU A 191 -18.56 -5.98 5.12
CA LEU A 191 -18.65 -6.31 3.71
C LEU A 191 -19.15 -7.74 3.49
N ARG A 192 -18.62 -8.72 4.25
CA ARG A 192 -19.08 -10.11 4.18
C ARG A 192 -20.53 -10.27 4.57
N LEU A 193 -20.98 -9.60 5.64
CA LEU A 193 -22.38 -9.60 6.04
C LEU A 193 -23.27 -9.00 4.96
N TYR A 194 -22.88 -7.86 4.38
CA TYR A 194 -23.62 -7.20 3.30
C TYR A 194 -23.74 -8.09 2.06
N ILE A 195 -22.66 -8.72 1.63
CA ILE A 195 -22.66 -9.62 0.47
C ILE A 195 -23.52 -10.86 0.76
N THR A 196 -23.37 -11.47 1.93
CA THR A 196 -24.14 -12.67 2.31
C THR A 196 -25.63 -12.38 2.42
N THR A 197 -26.02 -11.24 3.01
CA THR A 197 -27.43 -10.84 3.10
C THR A 197 -28.01 -10.49 1.72
N LYS A 198 -27.26 -9.80 0.86
CA LYS A 198 -27.70 -9.48 -0.50
C LYS A 198 -27.86 -10.72 -1.38
N LEU A 199 -26.92 -11.68 -1.30
CA LEU A 199 -27.01 -12.96 -2.02
C LEU A 199 -28.17 -13.82 -1.52
N ARG A 200 -28.45 -13.82 -0.21
CA ARG A 200 -29.62 -14.51 0.36
C ARG A 200 -30.95 -13.91 -0.10
N ASN A 201 -31.01 -12.60 -0.32
CA ASN A 201 -32.22 -11.87 -0.68
C ASN A 201 -32.50 -11.81 -2.21
N HIS A 202 -31.57 -12.30 -3.04
CA HIS A 202 -31.81 -12.55 -4.47
C HIS A 202 -31.93 -14.06 -4.68
N PRO A 203 -33.11 -14.67 -4.41
CA PRO A 203 -33.35 -16.03 -4.86
C PRO A 203 -33.30 -16.03 -6.39
N SER A 204 -32.44 -16.88 -6.93
CA SER A 204 -32.33 -17.22 -8.34
C SER A 204 -33.72 -17.48 -8.92
N ARG A 205 -34.22 -16.54 -9.73
CA ARG A 205 -35.28 -16.78 -10.70
C ARG A 205 -34.67 -17.37 -11.95
#